data_AF-A0A1F5DBX9-F1
#
_entry.id   AF-A0A1F5DBX9-F1
#
_cell.length_a   1.000
_cell.length_b   1.000
_cell.length_c   1.000
_cell.angle_alpha   90.00
_cell.angle_beta   90.00
_cell.angle_gamma   90.00
#
_symmetry.space_group_name_H-M   'P 1'
#
loop_
_entity.id
_entity.type
_entity.pdbx_description
1 polymer ?
#
loop_
_entity_poly.entity_id
_entity_poly.type
_entity_poly.pdbx_seq_one_letter_code
_entity_poly.pdbx_strand_id
1 'polypeptide(L)'
;MKIDGWNRNMVNKSHAECSLSIRSRTSFPEATRTVLKTIGKEEDSLTISRLIQSTRLDRRTVEKVIETILETQKVLTNTKIKMEKVNNMRVLRLEDKSGMLSLPDPIQKFMIRSLYFNTTSREEELLVNLYMRNATSKKNALKLDNVKLVNKLLKQGQILSTTGRKFYLSKEGIIVAKGALDIYPELAQMYKQFVYR
;
A
#
# COMPACT_ATOMS: atom_id res chain seq x y z
N MET A 1 49.61 -71.02 -6.65
CA MET A 1 48.68 -70.36 -5.72
C MET A 1 49.38 -69.19 -5.05
N LYS A 2 49.01 -67.96 -5.46
CA LYS A 2 49.10 -66.69 -4.71
C LYS A 2 48.57 -65.61 -5.68
N ILE A 3 47.33 -65.19 -5.47
CA ILE A 3 46.76 -64.00 -6.11
C ILE A 3 46.80 -62.94 -5.01
N ASP A 4 47.77 -62.04 -5.08
CA ASP A 4 47.80 -60.84 -4.24
C ASP A 4 48.26 -59.67 -5.09
N GLY A 5 47.40 -58.66 -5.22
CA GLY A 5 47.67 -57.47 -5.99
C GLY A 5 46.43 -56.64 -6.27
N TRP A 6 45.49 -56.54 -5.32
CA TRP A 6 44.40 -55.58 -5.44
C TRP A 6 44.96 -54.17 -5.31
N ASN A 7 44.78 -53.44 -6.40
CA ASN A 7 45.33 -52.13 -6.70
C ASN A 7 44.79 -51.08 -5.70
N ARG A 8 45.66 -50.50 -4.87
CA ARG A 8 45.35 -49.50 -3.83
C ARG A 8 44.79 -48.17 -4.35
N ASN A 9 44.60 -48.02 -5.66
CA ASN A 9 44.13 -46.79 -6.30
C ASN A 9 42.60 -46.70 -6.51
N MET A 10 41.81 -47.71 -6.09
CA MET A 10 40.35 -47.65 -6.19
C MET A 10 39.61 -47.26 -4.90
N VAL A 11 40.30 -47.10 -3.77
CA VAL A 11 39.65 -46.72 -2.48
C VAL A 11 39.66 -45.21 -2.22
N ASN A 12 40.47 -44.44 -2.95
CA ASN A 12 40.57 -42.98 -2.75
C ASN A 12 39.67 -42.13 -3.67
N LYS A 13 38.83 -42.75 -4.50
CA LYS A 13 37.89 -42.01 -5.38
C LYS A 13 36.46 -41.89 -4.84
N SER A 14 36.11 -42.58 -3.76
CA SER A 14 34.75 -42.53 -3.17
C SER A 14 34.62 -41.58 -1.97
N HIS A 15 35.71 -41.02 -1.46
CA HIS A 15 35.69 -40.09 -0.31
C HIS A 15 35.93 -38.61 -0.67
N ALA A 16 36.11 -38.27 -1.94
CA ALA A 16 36.44 -36.90 -2.38
C ALA A 16 35.24 -36.09 -2.90
N GLU A 17 34.04 -36.67 -2.99
CA GLU A 17 32.82 -35.98 -3.48
C GLU A 17 31.73 -35.87 -2.41
N CYS A 18 32.15 -35.72 -1.15
CA CYS A 18 31.25 -35.27 -0.09
C CYS A 18 31.86 -34.07 0.67
N SER A 19 32.38 -33.10 -0.08
CA SER A 19 32.52 -31.75 0.46
C SER A 19 31.13 -31.11 0.40
N LEU A 20 30.35 -31.37 1.45
CA LEU A 20 29.28 -30.50 1.90
C LEU A 20 29.72 -29.06 1.62
N SER A 21 29.05 -28.37 0.69
CA SER A 21 29.22 -26.94 0.53
C SER A 21 29.05 -26.36 1.93
N ILE A 22 30.12 -25.83 2.51
CA ILE A 22 30.04 -25.13 3.79
C ILE A 22 29.23 -23.87 3.46
N ARG A 23 27.89 -23.99 3.53
CA ARG A 23 27.00 -22.86 3.52
C ARG A 23 27.41 -22.06 4.75
N SER A 24 28.15 -20.98 4.52
CA SER A 24 28.47 -19.97 5.52
C SER A 24 27.24 -19.80 6.42
N ARG A 25 27.44 -19.93 7.74
CA ARG A 25 26.36 -19.73 8.71
C ARG A 25 25.85 -18.30 8.54
N THR A 26 24.68 -18.13 7.92
CA THR A 26 24.03 -16.84 7.83
C THR A 26 23.57 -16.43 9.22
N SER A 27 23.96 -15.22 9.66
CA SER A 27 23.50 -14.71 10.94
C SER A 27 22.00 -14.41 10.90
N PHE A 28 21.31 -14.54 12.03
CA PHE A 28 19.87 -14.26 12.09
C PHE A 28 19.51 -12.81 11.65
N PRO A 29 20.27 -11.76 12.01
CA PRO A 29 20.01 -10.40 11.51
C PRO A 29 20.15 -10.29 9.99
N GLU A 30 21.12 -10.99 9.40
CA GLU A 30 21.34 -11.01 7.96
C GLU A 30 20.22 -11.77 7.24
N ALA A 31 19.82 -12.93 7.76
CA ALA A 31 18.66 -13.67 7.27
C ALA A 31 17.38 -12.82 7.29
N THR A 32 17.16 -12.08 8.39
CA THR A 32 16.02 -11.16 8.53
C THR A 32 16.03 -10.06 7.47
N ARG A 33 17.18 -9.43 7.24
CA ARG A 33 17.33 -8.39 6.21
C ARG A 33 17.09 -8.94 4.80
N THR A 34 17.62 -10.11 4.50
CA THR A 34 17.47 -10.77 3.20
C THR A 34 16.00 -11.10 2.93
N VAL A 35 15.30 -11.70 3.90
CA VAL A 35 13.87 -12.00 3.80
C VAL A 35 13.05 -10.73 3.55
N LEU A 36 13.22 -9.68 4.36
CA LEU A 36 12.47 -8.42 4.21
C LEU A 36 12.73 -7.74 2.85
N LYS A 37 13.98 -7.74 2.38
CA LYS A 37 14.33 -7.19 1.06
C LYS A 37 13.69 -7.97 -0.08
N THR A 38 13.61 -9.29 0.02
CA THR A 38 12.96 -10.11 -1.00
C THR A 38 11.46 -9.88 -1.03
N ILE A 39 10.82 -9.78 0.15
CA ILE A 39 9.39 -9.44 0.24
C ILE A 39 9.12 -8.06 -0.37
N GLY A 40 9.92 -7.05 -0.03
CA GLY A 40 9.70 -5.68 -0.51
C GLY A 40 9.99 -5.43 -2.00
N LYS A 41 10.52 -6.42 -2.73
CA LYS A 41 10.78 -6.32 -4.19
C LYS A 41 9.67 -6.92 -5.04
N GLU A 42 8.85 -7.79 -4.47
CA GLU A 42 7.81 -8.50 -5.20
C GLU A 42 6.48 -7.77 -4.94
N GLU A 43 5.77 -7.43 -6.01
CA GLU A 43 4.51 -6.67 -5.93
C GLU A 43 3.32 -7.56 -5.51
N ASP A 44 3.46 -8.88 -5.65
CA ASP A 44 2.41 -9.87 -5.42
C ASP A 44 2.61 -10.69 -4.13
N SER A 45 1.54 -11.39 -3.71
CA SER A 45 1.57 -12.33 -2.59
C SER A 45 2.63 -13.42 -2.78
N LEU A 46 3.54 -13.54 -1.82
CA LEU A 46 4.64 -14.52 -1.81
C LEU A 46 4.30 -15.75 -0.96
N THR A 47 4.62 -16.94 -1.46
CA THR A 47 4.58 -18.18 -0.67
C THR A 47 5.93 -18.43 0.02
N ILE A 48 5.92 -19.20 1.12
CA ILE A 48 7.14 -19.58 1.84
C ILE A 48 8.12 -20.31 0.90
N SER A 49 7.62 -21.19 0.04
CA SER A 49 8.45 -21.93 -0.93
C SER A 49 9.17 -21.00 -1.91
N ARG A 50 8.48 -19.98 -2.43
CA ARG A 50 9.08 -18.99 -3.34
C ARG A 50 10.11 -18.13 -2.60
N LEU A 51 9.84 -17.77 -1.34
CA LEU A 51 10.76 -17.02 -0.50
C LEU A 51 12.06 -17.82 -0.22
N ILE A 52 11.96 -19.12 0.04
CA ILE A 52 13.11 -20.02 0.20
C ILE A 52 13.97 -20.04 -1.06
N GLN A 53 13.34 -20.19 -2.23
CA GLN A 53 14.04 -20.20 -3.52
C GLN A 53 14.78 -18.88 -3.78
N SER A 54 14.10 -17.75 -3.56
CA SER A 54 14.65 -16.41 -3.81
C SER A 54 15.72 -15.99 -2.82
N THR A 55 15.64 -16.43 -1.56
CA THR A 55 16.62 -16.08 -0.51
C THR A 55 17.76 -17.08 -0.37
N ARG A 56 17.61 -18.31 -0.90
CA ARG A 56 18.51 -19.46 -0.70
C ARG A 56 18.74 -19.83 0.77
N LEU A 57 17.84 -19.40 1.66
CA LEU A 57 17.87 -19.71 3.08
C LEU A 57 17.16 -21.04 3.36
N ASP A 58 17.50 -21.68 4.48
CA ASP A 58 16.79 -22.87 4.93
C ASP A 58 15.35 -22.54 5.36
N ARG A 59 14.43 -23.49 5.13
CA ARG A 59 13.00 -23.35 5.47
C ARG A 59 12.79 -22.95 6.92
N ARG A 60 13.48 -23.60 7.86
CA ARG A 60 13.34 -23.34 9.29
C ARG A 60 13.78 -21.92 9.64
N THR A 61 14.81 -21.42 8.97
CA THR A 61 15.30 -20.05 9.15
C THR A 61 14.28 -19.04 8.63
N VAL A 62 13.72 -19.28 7.44
CA VAL A 62 12.69 -18.41 6.84
C VAL A 62 11.44 -18.34 7.72
N GLU A 63 10.92 -19.49 8.15
CA GLU A 63 9.73 -19.58 9.00
C GLU A 63 9.96 -18.85 10.33
N LYS A 64 11.10 -19.10 10.99
CA LYS A 64 11.44 -18.44 12.27
C LYS A 64 11.58 -16.93 12.14
N VAL A 65 12.18 -16.45 11.03
CA VAL A 65 12.28 -15.02 10.74
C VAL A 65 10.89 -14.40 10.58
N ILE A 66 10.01 -15.01 9.77
CA ILE A 66 8.65 -14.52 9.55
C ILE A 66 7.87 -14.47 10.86
N GLU A 67 7.88 -15.56 11.64
CA GLU A 67 7.20 -15.64 12.93
C GLU A 67 7.67 -14.54 13.88
N THR A 68 9.00 -14.35 13.98
CA THR A 68 9.59 -13.29 14.81
C THR A 68 9.13 -11.90 14.36
N ILE A 69 9.10 -11.65 13.04
CA ILE A 69 8.63 -10.38 12.49
C ILE A 69 7.16 -10.15 12.83
N LEU A 70 6.30 -11.15 12.64
CA LEU A 70 4.87 -11.05 12.90
C LEU A 70 4.57 -10.76 14.38
N GLU A 71 5.22 -11.48 15.30
CA GLU A 71 5.07 -11.21 16.74
C GLU A 71 5.60 -9.82 17.10
N THR A 72 6.73 -9.41 16.51
CA THR A 72 7.27 -8.06 16.73
C THR A 72 6.33 -6.98 16.21
N GLN A 73 5.67 -7.19 15.07
CA GLN A 73 4.70 -6.23 14.50
C GLN A 73 3.49 -6.03 15.40
N LYS A 74 2.99 -7.10 16.06
CA LYS A 74 1.90 -6.98 17.04
C LYS A 74 2.26 -6.03 18.18
N VAL A 75 3.50 -6.10 18.68
CA VAL A 75 3.97 -5.23 19.76
C VAL A 75 4.27 -3.80 19.26
N LEU A 76 4.85 -3.69 18.06
CA LEU A 76 5.27 -2.42 17.45
C LEU A 76 4.24 -1.83 16.48
N THR A 77 2.95 -2.12 16.66
CA THR A 77 1.89 -1.66 15.75
C THR A 77 1.82 -0.14 15.73
N ASN A 78 1.71 0.48 16.92
CA ASN A 78 1.62 1.93 17.08
C ASN A 78 2.88 2.57 17.66
N THR A 79 3.87 1.76 18.01
CA THR A 79 5.11 2.21 18.65
C THR A 79 6.33 1.83 17.81
N LYS A 80 7.44 2.53 18.04
CA LYS A 80 8.75 2.24 17.46
C LYS A 80 9.77 2.14 18.60
N ILE A 81 10.77 1.28 18.43
CA ILE A 81 11.91 1.24 19.33
C ILE A 81 12.83 2.40 18.98
N LYS A 82 13.12 3.26 19.95
CA LYS A 82 14.08 4.34 19.83
C LYS A 82 15.27 4.05 20.74
N MET A 83 16.48 4.16 20.18
CA MET A 83 17.73 4.08 20.92
C MET A 83 18.39 5.45 20.94
N GLU A 84 18.58 6.01 22.14
CA GLU A 84 19.24 7.31 22.33
C GLU A 84 20.49 7.12 23.20
N LYS A 85 21.56 7.86 22.90
CA LYS A 85 22.73 7.94 23.78
C LYS A 85 22.53 9.12 24.73
N VAL A 86 22.35 8.83 26.02
CA VAL A 86 22.24 9.85 27.07
C VAL A 86 23.52 9.75 27.90
N ASN A 87 24.33 10.81 27.88
CA ASN A 87 25.70 10.82 28.40
C ASN A 87 26.55 9.70 27.77
N ASN A 88 26.93 8.68 28.54
CA ASN A 88 27.66 7.49 28.08
C ASN A 88 26.83 6.20 28.10
N MET A 89 25.52 6.30 28.30
CA MET A 89 24.61 5.15 28.32
C MET A 89 23.74 5.11 27.07
N ARG A 90 23.39 3.90 26.63
CA ARG A 90 22.36 3.69 25.60
C ARG A 90 21.04 3.41 26.30
N VAL A 91 20.05 4.25 26.04
CA VAL A 91 18.69 4.11 26.57
C VAL A 91 17.79 3.62 25.44
N LEU A 92 17.01 2.59 25.72
CA LEU A 92 16.00 2.03 24.80
C LEU A 92 14.62 2.41 25.33
N ARG A 93 13.77 2.97 24.46
CA ARG A 93 12.37 3.27 24.79
C ARG A 93 11.44 2.93 23.65
N LEU A 94 10.20 2.57 23.98
CA LEU A 94 9.10 2.59 23.02
C LEU A 94 8.57 4.02 22.94
N GLU A 95 8.47 4.54 21.73
CA GLU A 95 7.89 5.85 21.42
C GLU A 95 6.76 5.62 20.43
N ASP A 96 5.66 6.36 20.56
CA ASP A 96 4.59 6.29 19.57
C ASP A 96 5.11 6.66 18.18
N LYS A 97 4.59 5.98 17.15
CA LYS A 97 4.82 6.40 15.77
C LYS A 97 4.19 7.78 15.62
N SER A 98 5.00 8.74 15.19
CA SER A 98 4.62 10.14 15.05
C SER A 98 4.51 10.50 13.57
N GLY A 99 3.43 11.17 13.17
CA GLY A 99 3.23 11.70 11.82
C GLY A 99 1.91 11.27 11.18
N MET A 100 1.43 12.02 10.20
CA MET A 100 0.11 11.80 9.60
C MET A 100 -0.10 10.37 9.10
N LEU A 101 0.90 9.78 8.43
CA LEU A 101 0.82 8.43 7.86
C LEU A 101 0.80 7.30 8.90
N SER A 102 1.06 7.60 10.17
CA SER A 102 0.99 6.61 11.25
C SER A 102 -0.40 6.49 11.88
N LEU A 103 -1.32 7.37 11.50
CA LEU A 103 -2.68 7.41 12.03
C LEU A 103 -3.63 6.57 11.17
N PRO A 104 -4.76 6.09 11.70
CA PRO A 104 -5.80 5.45 10.91
C PRO A 104 -6.30 6.34 9.76
N ASP A 105 -6.60 5.75 8.59
CA ASP A 105 -7.09 6.46 7.40
C ASP A 105 -8.19 7.50 7.67
N PRO A 106 -9.23 7.24 8.49
CA PRO A 106 -10.24 8.25 8.78
C PRO A 106 -9.68 9.51 9.45
N ILE A 107 -8.69 9.34 10.34
CA ILE A 107 -8.04 10.45 11.04
C ILE A 107 -7.08 11.18 10.09
N GLN A 108 -6.38 10.45 9.21
CA GLN A 108 -5.58 11.08 8.15
C GLN A 108 -6.43 11.97 7.25
N LYS A 109 -7.56 11.44 6.75
CA LYS A 109 -8.51 12.20 5.91
C LYS A 109 -9.07 13.41 6.65
N PHE A 110 -9.43 13.26 7.92
CA PHE A 110 -9.91 14.37 8.75
C PHE A 110 -8.87 15.49 8.88
N MET A 111 -7.60 15.15 9.10
CA MET A 111 -6.53 16.15 9.18
C MET A 111 -6.24 16.80 7.83
N ILE A 112 -6.19 16.03 6.74
CA ILE A 112 -6.01 16.58 5.38
C ILE A 112 -7.10 17.59 5.07
N ARG A 113 -8.36 17.24 5.37
CA ARG A 113 -9.50 18.16 5.26
C ARG A 113 -9.30 19.39 6.13
N SER A 114 -9.03 19.21 7.42
CA SER A 114 -8.94 20.33 8.36
C SER A 114 -7.80 21.32 8.04
N LEU A 115 -6.68 20.82 7.52
CA LEU A 115 -5.48 21.62 7.25
C LEU A 115 -5.45 22.23 5.84
N TYR A 116 -5.96 21.52 4.84
CA TYR A 116 -5.79 21.91 3.42
C TYR A 116 -7.11 22.14 2.67
N PHE A 117 -8.20 21.51 3.10
CA PHE A 117 -9.49 21.48 2.38
C PHE A 117 -10.64 21.68 3.35
N ASN A 118 -10.60 22.79 4.09
CA ASN A 118 -11.52 23.04 5.21
C ASN A 118 -12.97 23.29 4.76
N THR A 119 -13.17 23.73 3.52
CA THR A 119 -14.48 24.02 2.92
C THR A 119 -14.57 23.53 1.49
N THR A 120 -15.75 23.06 1.09
CA THR A 120 -16.06 22.68 -0.28
C THR A 120 -16.04 23.88 -1.22
N SER A 121 -15.54 23.67 -2.42
CA SER A 121 -15.68 24.64 -3.51
C SER A 121 -17.02 24.47 -4.23
N ARG A 122 -17.52 25.56 -4.83
CA ARG A 122 -18.71 25.51 -5.70
C ARG A 122 -18.57 24.58 -6.90
N GLU A 123 -17.33 24.34 -7.34
CA GLU A 123 -17.00 23.38 -8.41
C GLU A 123 -17.29 21.95 -7.95
N GLU A 124 -16.74 21.58 -6.79
CA GLU A 124 -16.96 20.26 -6.18
C GLU A 124 -18.44 20.03 -5.86
N GLU A 125 -19.13 21.01 -5.27
CA GLU A 125 -20.56 20.92 -4.99
C GLU A 125 -21.39 20.63 -6.25
N LEU A 126 -21.07 21.32 -7.36
CA LEU A 126 -21.77 21.10 -8.62
C LEU A 126 -21.49 19.72 -9.21
N LEU A 127 -20.23 19.27 -9.18
CA LEU A 127 -19.84 17.94 -9.66
C LEU A 127 -20.47 16.83 -8.83
N VAL A 128 -20.48 16.97 -7.50
CA VAL A 128 -21.15 16.04 -6.58
C VAL A 128 -22.65 16.03 -6.81
N ASN A 129 -23.28 17.19 -7.00
CA ASN A 129 -24.72 17.26 -7.32
C ASN A 129 -25.06 16.52 -8.63
N LEU A 130 -24.27 16.73 -9.69
CA LEU A 130 -24.42 15.99 -10.95
C LEU A 130 -24.25 14.47 -10.73
N TYR A 131 -23.26 14.07 -9.94
CA TYR A 131 -22.97 12.67 -9.64
C TYR A 131 -24.11 12.01 -8.86
N MET A 132 -24.58 12.66 -7.79
CA MET A 132 -25.67 12.17 -6.94
C MET A 132 -27.00 12.06 -7.68
N ARG A 133 -27.23 12.90 -8.70
CA ARG A 133 -28.39 12.83 -9.59
C ARG A 133 -28.18 11.92 -10.81
N ASN A 134 -27.10 11.14 -10.82
CA ASN A 134 -26.75 10.20 -11.89
C ASN A 134 -26.64 10.85 -13.29
N ALA A 135 -26.22 12.11 -13.35
CA ALA A 135 -25.96 12.85 -14.58
C ALA A 135 -24.59 12.45 -15.17
N THR A 136 -24.42 11.16 -15.47
CA THR A 136 -23.16 10.54 -15.95
C THR A 136 -23.23 10.14 -17.42
N SER A 137 -24.37 10.39 -18.08
CA SER A 137 -24.60 10.09 -19.48
C SER A 137 -25.46 11.17 -20.15
N LYS A 138 -25.44 11.22 -21.49
CA LYS A 138 -26.27 12.15 -22.27
C LYS A 138 -27.76 12.06 -21.94
N LYS A 139 -28.26 10.86 -21.62
CA LYS A 139 -29.68 10.60 -21.27
C LYS A 139 -30.09 11.30 -19.97
N ASN A 140 -29.17 11.36 -19.01
CA ASN A 140 -29.41 11.90 -17.67
C ASN A 140 -28.84 13.31 -17.51
N ALA A 141 -28.52 14.00 -18.62
CA ALA A 141 -27.92 15.32 -18.57
C ALA A 141 -28.87 16.35 -17.93
N LEU A 142 -28.33 17.21 -17.07
CA LEU A 142 -29.07 18.21 -16.31
C LEU A 142 -28.82 19.62 -16.83
N LYS A 143 -29.83 20.47 -16.71
CA LYS A 143 -29.68 21.89 -17.02
C LYS A 143 -28.90 22.59 -15.90
N LEU A 144 -27.94 23.42 -16.27
CA LEU A 144 -27.13 24.20 -15.34
C LEU A 144 -27.24 25.69 -15.70
N ASP A 145 -27.53 26.53 -14.71
CA ASP A 145 -27.78 27.96 -14.93
C ASP A 145 -26.54 28.84 -14.70
N ASN A 146 -25.50 28.32 -14.02
CA ASN A 146 -24.28 29.08 -13.72
C ASN A 146 -23.28 29.06 -14.88
N VAL A 147 -23.41 30.01 -15.81
CA VAL A 147 -22.62 30.09 -17.05
C VAL A 147 -21.11 30.14 -16.78
N LYS A 148 -20.63 30.92 -15.81
CA LYS A 148 -19.19 31.09 -15.55
C LYS A 148 -18.56 29.79 -15.05
N LEU A 149 -19.23 29.12 -14.11
CA LEU A 149 -18.78 27.86 -13.53
C LEU A 149 -18.81 26.72 -14.55
N VAL A 150 -19.92 26.62 -15.29
CA VAL A 150 -20.09 25.64 -16.37
C VAL A 150 -18.99 25.77 -17.43
N ASN A 151 -18.70 26.99 -17.87
CA ASN A 151 -17.64 27.22 -18.85
C ASN A 151 -16.25 26.81 -18.34
N LYS A 152 -15.98 26.98 -17.04
CA LYS A 152 -14.74 26.54 -16.42
C LYS A 152 -14.64 25.01 -16.40
N LEU A 153 -15.68 24.33 -15.94
CA LEU A 153 -15.73 22.86 -15.84
C LEU A 153 -15.71 22.17 -17.22
N LEU A 154 -16.31 22.81 -18.24
CA LEU A 154 -16.20 22.36 -19.63
C LEU A 154 -14.76 22.43 -20.13
N LYS A 155 -14.07 23.55 -19.88
CA LYS A 155 -12.65 23.73 -20.27
C LYS A 155 -11.73 22.73 -19.57
N GLN A 156 -12.04 22.40 -18.32
CA GLN A 156 -11.31 21.39 -17.54
C GLN A 156 -11.66 19.95 -17.95
N GLY A 157 -12.64 19.75 -18.83
CA GLY A 157 -13.04 18.41 -19.28
C GLY A 157 -13.78 17.58 -18.24
N GLN A 158 -14.25 18.19 -17.14
CA GLN A 158 -14.95 17.49 -16.06
C GLN A 158 -16.45 17.29 -16.36
N ILE A 159 -17.03 18.18 -17.17
CA ILE A 159 -18.41 18.04 -17.68
C ILE A 159 -18.43 18.08 -19.20
N LEU A 160 -19.46 17.48 -19.78
CA LEU A 160 -19.72 17.41 -21.21
C LEU A 160 -21.11 17.99 -21.50
N SER A 161 -21.23 18.73 -22.60
CA SER A 161 -22.52 19.29 -23.04
C SER A 161 -23.28 18.33 -23.94
N THR A 162 -24.61 18.40 -23.90
CA THR A 162 -25.50 17.88 -24.94
C THR A 162 -26.15 19.03 -25.72
N THR A 163 -26.93 18.70 -26.74
CA THR A 163 -27.87 19.63 -27.36
C THR A 163 -28.83 20.19 -26.30
N GLY A 164 -28.98 21.52 -26.22
CA GLY A 164 -29.98 22.18 -25.36
C GLY A 164 -29.53 22.63 -23.95
N ARG A 165 -28.28 23.08 -23.75
CA ARG A 165 -27.74 23.57 -22.45
C ARG A 165 -27.86 22.57 -21.29
N LYS A 166 -27.83 21.27 -21.60
CA LYS A 166 -27.75 20.21 -20.59
C LYS A 166 -26.33 19.66 -20.53
N PHE A 167 -25.92 19.25 -19.34
CA PHE A 167 -24.57 18.82 -19.03
C PHE A 167 -24.58 17.53 -18.22
N TYR A 168 -23.55 16.72 -18.40
CA TYR A 168 -23.32 15.48 -17.66
C TYR A 168 -21.82 15.35 -17.36
N LEU A 169 -21.48 14.55 -16.36
CA LEU A 169 -20.09 14.31 -15.97
C LEU A 169 -19.36 13.51 -17.05
N SER A 170 -18.12 13.90 -17.30
CA SER A 170 -17.15 13.04 -17.98
C SER A 170 -16.63 11.96 -17.02
N LYS A 171 -15.79 11.05 -17.51
CA LYS A 171 -15.06 10.10 -16.65
C LYS A 171 -14.23 10.84 -15.59
N GLU A 172 -13.57 11.92 -15.98
CA GLU A 172 -12.79 12.77 -15.07
C GLU A 172 -13.69 13.43 -14.02
N GLY A 173 -14.82 13.99 -14.43
CA GLY A 173 -15.78 14.59 -13.50
C GLY A 173 -16.32 13.60 -12.48
N ILE A 174 -16.50 12.32 -12.86
CA ILE A 174 -16.91 11.26 -11.93
C ILE A 174 -15.83 10.99 -10.89
N ILE A 175 -14.56 10.92 -11.31
CA ILE A 175 -13.42 10.69 -10.40
C ILE A 175 -13.33 11.85 -9.40
N VAL A 176 -13.39 13.09 -9.88
CA VAL A 176 -13.33 14.28 -9.03
C VAL A 176 -14.53 14.33 -8.07
N ALA A 177 -15.74 14.04 -8.54
CA ALA A 177 -16.92 14.01 -7.68
C ALA A 177 -16.83 12.95 -6.58
N LYS A 178 -16.29 11.77 -6.88
CA LYS A 178 -16.03 10.72 -5.88
C LYS A 178 -14.97 11.16 -4.86
N GLY A 179 -13.87 11.75 -5.33
CA GLY A 179 -12.84 12.28 -4.45
C GLY A 179 -13.37 13.38 -3.51
N ALA A 180 -14.23 14.26 -4.02
CA ALA A 180 -14.91 15.25 -3.21
C ALA A 180 -15.82 14.60 -2.14
N LEU A 181 -16.55 13.53 -2.47
CA LEU A 181 -17.36 12.79 -1.50
C LEU A 181 -16.53 12.06 -0.43
N ASP A 182 -15.33 11.61 -0.77
CA ASP A 182 -14.42 10.97 0.18
C ASP A 182 -13.88 11.97 1.22
N ILE A 183 -13.75 13.25 0.84
CA ILE A 183 -13.30 14.34 1.72
C ILE A 183 -14.50 14.95 2.47
N TYR A 184 -15.64 15.10 1.80
CA TYR A 184 -16.84 15.79 2.28
C TYR A 184 -18.09 14.87 2.22
N PRO A 185 -18.16 13.83 3.08
CA PRO A 185 -19.25 12.87 3.06
C PRO A 185 -20.63 13.51 3.33
N GLU A 186 -20.69 14.64 4.03
CA GLU A 186 -21.91 15.39 4.29
C GLU A 186 -22.62 15.88 3.02
N LEU A 187 -21.89 16.09 1.91
CA LEU A 187 -22.48 16.47 0.62
C LEU A 187 -23.45 15.40 0.12
N ALA A 188 -23.18 14.11 0.38
CA ALA A 188 -24.09 13.04 0.00
C ALA A 188 -25.45 13.17 0.70
N GLN A 189 -25.45 13.60 1.96
CA GLN A 189 -26.66 13.74 2.76
C GLN A 189 -27.49 14.94 2.33
N MET A 190 -26.82 16.05 1.99
CA MET A 190 -27.45 17.25 1.43
C MET A 190 -28.22 16.93 0.15
N TYR A 191 -27.64 16.16 -0.77
CA TYR A 191 -28.26 15.88 -2.06
C TYR A 191 -29.21 14.68 -2.08
N LYS A 192 -29.12 13.74 -1.12
CA LYS A 192 -30.13 12.68 -0.94
C LYS A 192 -31.53 13.25 -0.66
N GLN A 193 -31.63 14.38 0.03
CA GLN A 193 -32.91 15.04 0.33
C GLN A 193 -33.63 15.59 -0.92
N PHE A 194 -32.91 15.81 -2.03
CA PHE A 194 -33.47 16.35 -3.27
C PHE A 194 -33.89 15.28 -4.29
N VAL A 195 -33.60 14.00 -4.05
CA VAL A 195 -33.96 12.88 -4.94
C VAL A 195 -35.32 12.27 -4.58
N TYR A 196 -35.85 12.53 -3.38
CA TYR A 196 -37.13 12.03 -2.88
C TYR A 196 -38.24 13.10 -2.80
N ARG A 197 -38.13 14.17 -3.59
CA ARG A 197 -39.21 15.13 -3.83
C ARG A 197 -39.53 15.15 -5.33
#